data_AF-A0A4P6MTR2-F1
#
_entry.id   AF-A0A4P6MTR2-F1
#
_cell.length_a   1.000
_cell.length_b   1.000
_cell.length_c   1.000
_cell.angle_alpha   90.00
_cell.angle_beta   90.00
_cell.angle_gamma   90.00
#
_symmetry.space_group_name_H-M   'P 1'
#
loop_
_entity.id
_entity.type
_entity.pdbx_description
1 polymer ?
#
loop_
_entity_poly.entity_id
_entity_poly.type
_entity_poly.pdbx_seq_one_letter_code
_entity_poly.pdbx_strand_id
1 'polypeptide(L)'
;MATFTVDTAQVASSATDVSRISEDVETTVASMMSRLISLQNDWQGDASTSFQDLINDWRVTQRTVKESLDEIGRALSDASQTYDTSETSVKSTMRSGR
;
A
#
# COMPACT_ATOMS: atom_id res chain seq x y z
N MET A 1 15.22 -13.66 -28.92
CA MET A 1 14.68 -14.14 -27.63
C MET A 1 15.40 -13.39 -26.52
N ALA A 2 14.78 -12.35 -25.93
CA ALA A 2 15.29 -11.60 -24.77
C ALA A 2 14.24 -10.59 -24.23
N THR A 3 12.98 -11.02 -24.04
CA THR A 3 11.91 -10.14 -23.52
C THR A 3 11.66 -10.30 -22.01
N PHE A 4 11.99 -11.46 -21.42
CA PHE A 4 11.70 -11.74 -20.01
C PHE A 4 12.42 -10.82 -19.00
N THR A 5 13.62 -10.32 -19.31
CA THR A 5 14.43 -9.53 -18.36
C THR A 5 14.02 -8.05 -18.31
N VAL A 6 13.39 -7.54 -19.37
CA VAL A 6 12.90 -6.15 -19.41
C VAL A 6 11.61 -6.03 -18.59
N ASP A 7 10.72 -7.03 -18.69
CA ASP A 7 9.48 -7.06 -17.92
C ASP A 7 9.73 -7.17 -16.40
N THR A 8 10.74 -7.93 -15.96
CA THR A 8 11.01 -8.11 -14.51
C THR A 8 11.51 -6.84 -13.83
N ALA A 9 12.41 -6.07 -14.47
CA ALA A 9 12.88 -4.81 -13.91
C ALA A 9 11.75 -3.77 -13.80
N GLN A 10 10.84 -3.75 -14.78
CA GLN A 10 9.69 -2.86 -14.76
C GLN A 10 8.68 -3.21 -13.65
N VAL A 11 8.46 -4.51 -13.40
CA VAL A 11 7.59 -4.97 -12.31
C VAL A 11 8.17 -4.61 -10.94
N ALA A 12 9.47 -4.83 -10.72
CA ALA A 12 10.13 -4.47 -9.46
C ALA A 12 10.11 -2.95 -9.20
N SER A 13 10.32 -2.14 -10.24
CA SER A 13 10.16 -0.68 -10.18
C SER A 13 8.73 -0.30 -9.81
N SER A 14 7.74 -0.91 -10.47
CA SER A 14 6.32 -0.63 -10.22
C SER A 14 5.91 -1.01 -8.80
N ALA A 15 6.42 -2.12 -8.27
CA ALA A 15 6.16 -2.53 -6.88
C ALA A 15 6.73 -1.51 -5.88
N THR A 16 7.95 -1.02 -6.12
CA THR A 16 8.57 0.03 -5.30
C THR A 16 7.74 1.31 -5.32
N ASP A 17 7.26 1.73 -6.49
CA ASP A 17 6.45 2.93 -6.64
C ASP A 17 5.09 2.80 -5.93
N VAL A 18 4.43 1.65 -6.04
CA VAL A 18 3.16 1.40 -5.34
C VAL A 18 3.35 1.36 -3.82
N SER A 19 4.44 0.79 -3.30
CA SER A 19 4.75 0.85 -1.87
C SER A 19 4.91 2.29 -1.38
N ARG A 20 5.62 3.14 -2.12
CA ARG A 20 5.77 4.57 -1.80
C ARG A 20 4.43 5.29 -1.79
N ILE A 21 3.60 5.07 -2.81
CA ILE A 21 2.25 5.65 -2.89
C ILE A 21 1.41 5.21 -1.68
N SER A 22 1.54 3.95 -1.25
CA SER A 22 0.82 3.42 -0.10
C SER A 22 1.21 4.15 1.19
N GLU A 23 2.51 4.35 1.44
CA GLU A 23 3.02 5.11 2.58
C GLU A 23 2.53 6.58 2.59
N ASP A 24 2.50 7.21 1.42
CA ASP A 24 1.98 8.58 1.25
C ASP A 24 0.47 8.66 1.55
N VAL A 25 -0.30 7.65 1.12
CA VAL A 25 -1.74 7.56 1.42
C VAL A 25 -1.96 7.37 2.92
N GLU A 26 -1.24 6.46 3.57
CA GLU A 26 -1.34 6.27 5.02
C GLU A 26 -1.05 7.56 5.80
N THR A 27 0.01 8.26 5.41
CA THR A 27 0.40 9.55 6.00
C THR A 27 -0.69 10.61 5.83
N THR A 28 -1.28 10.68 4.63
CA THR A 28 -2.35 11.63 4.32
C THR A 28 -3.63 11.33 5.12
N VAL A 29 -4.00 10.05 5.23
CA VAL A 29 -5.16 9.59 6.00
C VAL A 29 -4.98 9.88 7.50
N ALA A 30 -3.79 9.59 8.04
CA ALA A 30 -3.47 9.90 9.43
C ALA A 30 -3.51 11.41 9.71
N SER A 31 -3.01 12.22 8.77
CA SER A 31 -3.05 13.68 8.84
C SER A 31 -4.48 14.22 8.87
N MET A 32 -5.39 13.64 8.09
CA MET A 32 -6.81 14.01 8.12
C MET A 32 -7.45 13.67 9.47
N MET A 33 -7.15 12.49 10.05
CA MET A 33 -7.65 12.13 11.38
C MET A 33 -7.19 13.12 12.45
N SER A 34 -5.92 13.52 12.43
CA SER A 34 -5.38 14.54 13.35
C SER A 34 -6.12 15.87 13.24
N ARG A 35 -6.40 16.33 12.01
CA ARG A 35 -7.18 17.56 11.77
C ARG A 35 -8.61 17.47 12.29
N LEU A 36 -9.28 16.33 12.08
CA LEU A 36 -10.64 16.12 12.59
C LEU A 36 -10.67 16.13 14.12
N ILE A 37 -9.70 15.51 14.79
CA ILE A 37 -9.58 15.57 16.26
C ILE A 37 -9.35 17.01 16.73
N SER A 38 -8.50 17.78 16.05
CA SER A 38 -8.28 19.19 16.40
C SER A 38 -9.58 19.99 16.31
N LEU A 39 -10.33 19.84 15.21
CA LEU A 39 -11.61 20.53 15.01
C LEU A 39 -12.68 20.13 16.04
N GLN A 40 -12.64 18.90 16.55
CA GLN A 40 -13.55 18.43 17.60
C GLN A 40 -13.36 19.22 18.89
N ASN A 41 -12.11 19.59 19.22
CA ASN A 41 -11.82 20.39 20.41
C ASN A 41 -12.33 21.83 20.26
N ASP A 42 -12.40 22.35 19.03
CA ASP A 42 -12.85 23.71 18.74
C ASP A 42 -14.38 23.83 18.64
N TRP A 43 -15.08 22.78 18.17
CA TRP A 43 -16.54 22.73 18.05
C TRP A 43 -17.19 21.95 19.20
N GLN A 44 -17.32 22.63 20.34
CA GLN A 44 -18.06 22.13 21.51
C GLN A 44 -19.49 22.71 21.54
N GLY A 45 -20.49 21.91 21.94
CA GLY A 45 -21.90 22.32 22.04
C GLY A 45 -22.88 21.32 21.40
N ASP A 46 -24.12 21.74 21.14
CA ASP A 46 -25.21 20.87 20.66
C ASP A 46 -24.95 20.19 19.29
N ALA A 47 -24.00 20.69 18.50
CA ALA A 47 -23.56 20.09 17.24
C ALA A 47 -22.43 19.05 17.38
N SER A 48 -21.92 18.83 18.60
CA SER A 48 -20.76 17.95 18.85
C SER A 48 -21.02 16.47 18.54
N THR A 49 -22.26 16.01 18.70
CA THR A 49 -22.64 14.61 18.42
C THR A 49 -22.48 14.28 16.94
N SER A 50 -23.01 15.10 16.03
CA SER A 50 -22.86 14.88 14.58
C SER A 50 -21.40 14.90 14.14
N PHE A 51 -20.55 15.68 14.79
CA PHE A 51 -19.12 15.72 14.50
C PHE A 51 -18.38 14.49 15.05
N GLN A 52 -18.81 13.96 16.20
CA GLN A 52 -18.31 12.69 16.74
C GLN A 52 -18.67 11.51 15.84
N ASP A 53 -19.88 11.50 15.28
CA ASP A 53 -20.30 10.50 14.29
C ASP A 53 -19.42 10.57 13.03
N LEU A 54 -19.17 11.77 12.50
CA LEU A 54 -18.25 11.97 11.37
C LEU A 54 -16.84 11.43 11.65
N ILE A 55 -16.32 11.65 12.86
CA ILE A 55 -15.00 11.13 13.28
C ILE A 55 -15.01 9.60 13.34
N ASN A 56 -16.09 9.00 13.82
CA ASN A 56 -16.23 7.54 13.88
C ASN A 56 -16.28 6.93 12.47
N ASP A 57 -17.06 7.52 11.57
CA ASP A 57 -17.14 7.10 10.17
C ASP A 57 -15.78 7.21 9.48
N TRP A 58 -15.04 8.28 9.75
CA TRP A 58 -13.69 8.44 9.24
C TRP A 58 -12.72 7.39 9.79
N ARG A 59 -12.80 7.03 11.07
CA ARG A 59 -11.98 5.94 11.65
C ARG A 59 -12.23 4.59 10.97
N VAL A 60 -13.48 4.31 10.61
CA VAL A 60 -13.82 3.10 9.84
C VAL A 60 -13.19 3.16 8.46
N THR A 61 -13.34 4.28 7.77
CA THR A 61 -12.74 4.50 6.43
C THR A 61 -11.23 4.35 6.47
N GLN A 62 -10.54 4.95 7.44
CA GLN A 62 -9.11 4.83 7.64
C GLN A 62 -8.67 3.38 7.78
N ARG A 63 -9.44 2.56 8.49
CA ARG A 63 -9.14 1.13 8.65
C ARG A 63 -9.24 0.39 7.32
N THR A 64 -10.30 0.65 6.57
CA THR A 64 -10.49 0.05 5.23
C THR A 64 -9.36 0.43 4.27
N VAL A 65 -8.91 1.69 4.31
CA VAL A 65 -7.75 2.11 3.51
C VAL A 65 -6.51 1.32 3.91
N LYS A 66 -6.22 1.24 5.21
CA LYS A 66 -5.07 0.46 5.70
C LYS A 66 -5.13 -1.01 5.27
N GLU A 67 -6.29 -1.66 5.46
CA GLU A 67 -6.48 -3.05 5.05
C GLU A 67 -6.24 -3.26 3.55
N SER A 68 -6.70 -2.31 2.72
CA SER A 68 -6.49 -2.35 1.27
C SER A 68 -5.00 -2.19 0.90
N LEU A 69 -4.28 -1.28 1.58
CA LEU A 69 -2.85 -1.07 1.34
C LEU A 69 -2.00 -2.25 1.83
N ASP A 70 -2.37 -2.86 2.97
CA ASP A 70 -1.75 -4.09 3.46
C ASP A 70 -1.93 -5.25 2.45
N GLU A 71 -3.11 -5.38 1.84
CA GLU A 71 -3.38 -6.38 0.80
C GLU A 71 -2.53 -6.13 -0.46
N ILE A 72 -2.45 -4.88 -0.91
CA ILE A 72 -1.57 -4.48 -2.03
C ILE A 72 -0.11 -4.81 -1.71
N GLY A 73 0.37 -4.48 -0.52
CA GLY A 73 1.75 -4.77 -0.11
C GLY A 73 2.06 -6.27 -0.12
N ARG A 74 1.13 -7.11 0.36
CA ARG A 74 1.26 -8.57 0.29
C ARG A 74 1.31 -9.07 -1.14
N ALA A 75 0.38 -8.63 -2.00
CA ALA A 75 0.34 -9.04 -3.41
C ALA A 75 1.64 -8.68 -4.16
N LEU A 76 2.23 -7.51 -3.88
CA LEU A 76 3.50 -7.08 -4.46
C LEU A 76 4.70 -7.88 -3.94
N SER A 77 4.71 -8.23 -2.65
CA SER A 77 5.72 -9.11 -2.06
C SER A 77 5.67 -10.51 -2.67
N ASP A 78 4.48 -11.08 -2.81
CA ASP A 78 4.26 -12.41 -3.41
C ASP A 78 4.67 -12.43 -4.89
N ALA A 79 4.34 -11.37 -5.63
CA ALA A 79 4.79 -11.19 -7.01
C ALA A 79 6.33 -11.18 -7.06
N SER A 80 6.98 -10.36 -6.23
CA SER A 80 8.45 -10.24 -6.18
C SER A 80 9.12 -11.59 -5.89
N GLN A 81 8.61 -12.36 -4.91
CA GLN A 81 9.15 -13.67 -4.56
C GLN A 81 8.98 -14.72 -5.69
N THR A 82 7.84 -14.67 -6.38
CA THR A 82 7.58 -15.53 -7.54
C THR A 82 8.55 -15.24 -8.68
N TYR A 83 8.88 -13.96 -8.89
CA TYR A 83 9.84 -13.54 -9.92
C TYR A 83 11.29 -13.92 -9.56
N ASP A 84 11.73 -13.75 -8.32
CA ASP A 84 13.07 -14.18 -7.85
C ASP A 84 13.29 -15.69 -8.04
N THR A 85 12.27 -16.48 -7.71
CA THR A 85 12.30 -17.94 -7.88
C THR A 85 12.38 -18.33 -9.37
N SER A 86 11.61 -17.64 -10.21
CA SER A 86 11.58 -17.88 -11.66
C SER A 86 12.93 -17.55 -12.32
N GLU A 87 13.54 -16.42 -11.97
CA GLU A 87 14.87 -16.04 -12.48
C GLU A 87 15.95 -17.04 -12.05
N THR A 88 15.92 -17.47 -10.78
CA THR A 88 16.89 -18.44 -10.24
C THR A 88 16.79 -19.80 -10.96
N SER A 89 15.57 -20.25 -11.25
CA SER A 89 15.31 -21.50 -11.97
C SER A 89 15.76 -21.46 -13.43
N VAL A 90 15.56 -20.34 -14.12
CA VAL A 90 16.05 -20.14 -15.50
C VAL A 90 17.58 -20.12 -15.53
N LYS A 91 18.21 -19.38 -14.61
CA LYS A 91 19.68 -19.32 -14.47
C LYS A 91 20.30 -20.69 -14.21
N SER A 92 19.68 -21.53 -13.37
CA SER A 92 20.21 -22.87 -13.05
C SER A 92 20.09 -23.83 -14.24
N THR A 93 18.97 -23.79 -14.97
CA THR A 93 18.74 -24.61 -16.18
C THR A 93 19.75 -24.27 -17.27
N MET A 94 20.00 -22.97 -17.52
CA MET A 94 21.01 -22.54 -18.50
C MET A 94 22.44 -22.94 -18.11
N ARG A 95 22.75 -22.98 -16.81
CA ARG A 95 24.07 -23.42 -16.31
C ARG A 95 24.27 -24.93 -16.42
N SER A 96 23.20 -25.73 -16.34
CA SER A 96 23.27 -27.19 -16.45
C SER A 96 23.31 -27.72 -17.89
N GLY A 97 22.91 -26.92 -18.87
CA GLY A 97 22.90 -27.30 -20.30
C GLY A 97 24.22 -27.02 -21.05
N ARG A 98 25.25 -26.51 -20.37
CA ARG A 98 26.62 -26.31 -20.88
C ARG A 98 27.56 -27.34 -20.28
#